data_AF-A0A2H5FK84-F1
#
_entry.id   AF-A0A2H5FK84-F1
#
_cell.length_a   1.000
_cell.length_b   1.000
_cell.length_c   1.000
_cell.angle_alpha   90.00
_cell.angle_beta   90.00
_cell.angle_gamma   90.00
#
_symmetry.space_group_name_H-M   'P 1'
#
loop_
_entity.id
_entity.type
_entity.pdbx_description
1 polymer ?
#
loop_
_entity_poly.entity_id
_entity_poly.type
_entity_poly.pdbx_seq_one_letter_code
_entity_poly.pdbx_strand_id
1 'polypeptide(L)'
;MTKMKKSYRLSRGPIIVLLLLVVLLIGLFIRFLDLIQASIEEVSVQSSLLNMQQLMHFQGSFSETKNPECTFLNKSDLFQQFNVSSSDSSSVKNTPGSWVYDSKKHQLIYIVRSRSYFKSKHPQQMVIDLYCNQGNVIFKVDSFQWCHEKKIWGCTAW
;
A
#
# COMPACT_ATOMS: atom_id res chain seq x y z
N MET A 1 -8.46 -31.73 62.77
CA MET A 1 -9.58 -30.92 62.23
C MET A 1 -9.20 -30.50 60.82
N THR A 2 -9.54 -31.31 59.82
CA THR A 2 -8.97 -31.22 58.45
C THR A 2 -10.09 -31.34 57.41
N LYS A 3 -10.62 -30.19 56.97
CA LYS A 3 -11.50 -30.00 55.80
C LYS A 3 -11.30 -28.53 55.39
N MET A 4 -11.04 -28.10 54.16
CA MET A 4 -11.20 -28.70 52.83
C MET A 4 -10.15 -28.10 51.88
N LYS A 5 -9.38 -28.92 51.14
CA LYS A 5 -8.82 -28.49 49.86
C LYS A 5 -9.84 -28.87 48.78
N LYS A 6 -10.69 -27.93 48.36
CA LYS A 6 -11.50 -28.11 47.15
C LYS A 6 -10.56 -28.11 45.95
N SER A 7 -10.08 -29.30 45.59
CA SER A 7 -9.43 -29.54 44.32
C SER A 7 -10.51 -29.35 43.25
N TYR A 8 -10.48 -28.21 42.56
CA TYR A 8 -11.22 -28.02 41.32
C TYR A 8 -10.63 -29.00 40.31
N ARG A 9 -11.19 -30.21 40.23
CA ARG A 9 -10.97 -31.09 39.09
C ARG A 9 -11.63 -30.41 37.91
N LEU A 10 -10.86 -29.67 37.12
CA LEU A 10 -11.32 -29.19 35.82
C LEU A 10 -11.79 -30.41 35.03
N SER A 11 -13.10 -30.51 34.80
CA SER A 11 -13.66 -31.47 33.86
C SER A 11 -13.08 -31.20 32.47
N ARG A 12 -12.90 -32.24 31.65
CA ARG A 12 -12.30 -32.10 30.30
C ARG A 12 -13.11 -31.19 29.37
N GLY A 13 -14.41 -31.06 29.61
CA GLY A 13 -15.32 -30.20 28.83
C GLY A 13 -14.95 -28.71 28.81
N PRO A 14 -14.87 -28.01 29.96
CA PRO A 14 -14.51 -26.59 30.00
C PRO A 14 -13.13 -26.26 29.41
N ILE A 15 -12.17 -27.20 29.44
CA ILE A 15 -10.85 -27.01 28.80
C ILE A 15 -10.99 -26.93 27.27
N ILE A 16 -11.84 -27.78 26.67
CA ILE A 16 -12.09 -27.78 25.22
C ILE A 16 -12.80 -26.49 24.80
N VAL A 17 -13.80 -26.05 25.57
CA VAL A 17 -14.51 -24.79 25.30
C VAL A 17 -13.56 -23.60 25.39
N LEU A 18 -12.68 -23.57 26.40
CA LEU A 18 -11.67 -22.53 26.53
C LEU A 18 -10.73 -22.50 25.31
N LEU A 19 -10.25 -23.65 24.86
CA LEU A 19 -9.38 -23.75 23.69
C LEU A 19 -10.06 -23.25 22.41
N LEU A 20 -11.31 -23.64 22.17
CA LEU A 20 -12.07 -23.13 21.02
C LEU A 20 -12.23 -21.62 21.06
N LEU A 21 -12.49 -21.05 22.23
CA LEU A 21 -12.67 -19.61 22.43
C LEU A 21 -11.35 -18.86 22.19
N VAL A 22 -10.22 -19.41 22.66
CA VAL A 22 -8.88 -18.87 22.40
C VAL A 22 -8.54 -18.88 20.92
N VAL A 23 -8.79 -19.99 20.21
CA VAL A 23 -8.53 -20.08 18.76
C VAL A 23 -9.40 -19.09 17.98
N LEU A 24 -10.67 -18.94 18.37
CA LEU A 24 -11.59 -17.99 17.75
C LEU A 24 -11.13 -16.55 17.96
N LEU A 25 -10.72 -16.20 19.19
CA LEU A 25 -10.15 -14.88 19.50
C LEU A 25 -8.89 -14.60 18.67
N ILE A 26 -7.94 -15.54 18.63
CA ILE A 26 -6.71 -15.40 17.83
C ILE A 26 -7.06 -15.18 16.35
N GLY A 27 -8.01 -15.93 15.81
CA GLY A 27 -8.46 -15.77 14.43
C GLY A 27 -9.08 -14.38 14.15
N LEU A 28 -9.85 -13.84 15.10
CA LEU A 28 -10.39 -12.48 15.00
C LEU A 28 -9.27 -11.43 15.07
N PHE A 29 -8.32 -11.58 15.98
CA PHE A 29 -7.18 -10.66 16.12
C PHE A 29 -6.30 -10.63 14.87
N ILE A 30 -6.00 -11.78 14.26
CA ILE A 30 -5.22 -11.84 13.01
C ILE A 30 -5.93 -11.05 11.91
N ARG A 31 -7.24 -11.26 11.72
CA ARG A 31 -8.01 -10.50 10.73
C ARG A 31 -8.04 -9.00 11.01
N PHE A 32 -8.12 -8.62 12.27
CA PHE A 32 -8.10 -7.23 12.68
C PHE A 32 -6.75 -6.56 12.41
N LEU A 33 -5.64 -7.26 12.67
CA LEU A 33 -4.29 -6.79 12.36
C LEU A 33 -4.08 -6.62 10.84
N ASP A 34 -4.58 -7.56 10.03
CA ASP A 34 -4.53 -7.45 8.56
C ASP A 34 -5.26 -6.19 8.05
N LEU A 35 -6.42 -5.86 8.65
CA LEU A 35 -7.19 -4.65 8.33
C LEU A 35 -6.43 -3.37 8.71
N ILE A 36 -5.83 -3.34 9.90
CA ILE A 36 -5.02 -2.19 10.35
C ILE A 36 -3.83 -1.99 9.41
N GLN A 37 -3.13 -3.06 9.04
CA GLN A 37 -1.98 -2.97 8.15
C GLN A 37 -2.37 -2.39 6.78
N ALA A 38 -3.51 -2.79 6.22
CA ALA A 38 -4.02 -2.24 4.97
C ALA A 38 -4.34 -0.74 5.08
N SER A 39 -4.96 -0.32 6.19
CA SER A 39 -5.27 1.10 6.43
C SER A 39 -4.01 1.95 6.60
N ILE A 40 -3.01 1.47 7.33
CA ILE A 40 -1.72 2.17 7.47
C ILE A 40 -1.02 2.29 6.11
N GLU A 41 -1.07 1.23 5.30
CA GLU A 41 -0.50 1.22 3.96
C GLU A 41 -1.20 2.26 3.06
N GLU A 42 -2.54 2.33 3.10
CA GLU A 42 -3.32 3.32 2.33
C GLU A 42 -2.90 4.75 2.67
N VAL A 43 -2.87 5.08 3.97
CA VAL A 43 -2.50 6.41 4.45
C VAL A 43 -1.06 6.74 4.07
N SER A 44 -0.15 5.75 4.17
CA SER A 44 1.25 5.92 3.76
C SER A 44 1.38 6.18 2.26
N VAL A 45 0.62 5.48 1.42
CA VAL A 45 0.61 5.66 -0.04
C VAL A 45 0.07 7.04 -0.40
N GLN A 46 -1.07 7.44 0.18
CA GLN A 46 -1.68 8.74 -0.06
C GLN A 46 -0.76 9.89 0.38
N SER A 47 -0.14 9.79 1.56
CA SER A 47 0.79 10.82 2.05
C SER A 47 2.04 10.90 1.16
N SER A 48 2.63 9.76 0.79
CA SER A 48 3.77 9.71 -0.12
C SER A 48 3.45 10.32 -1.48
N LEU A 49 2.29 9.99 -2.05
CA LEU A 49 1.84 10.53 -3.32
C LEU A 49 1.61 12.04 -3.26
N LEU A 50 0.96 12.54 -2.20
CA LEU A 50 0.76 13.96 -1.98
C LEU A 50 2.10 14.71 -1.93
N ASN A 51 3.09 14.16 -1.21
CA ASN A 51 4.42 14.77 -1.12
C ASN A 51 5.13 14.81 -2.49
N MET A 52 5.01 13.74 -3.28
CA MET A 52 5.56 13.71 -4.65
C MET A 52 4.86 14.72 -5.56
N GLN A 53 3.53 14.83 -5.47
CA GLN A 53 2.75 15.82 -6.22
C GLN A 53 3.13 17.25 -5.85
N GLN A 54 3.23 17.55 -4.55
CA GLN A 54 3.65 18.87 -4.07
C GLN A 54 5.05 19.21 -4.55
N LEU A 55 6.01 18.29 -4.43
CA LEU A 55 7.36 18.54 -4.91
C LEU A 55 7.40 18.75 -6.43
N MET A 56 6.64 17.99 -7.21
CA MET A 56 6.58 18.15 -8.66
C MET A 56 5.92 19.47 -9.05
N HIS A 57 4.90 19.91 -8.31
CA HIS A 57 4.33 21.24 -8.47
C HIS A 57 5.35 22.34 -8.15
N PHE A 58 6.11 22.20 -7.05
CA PHE A 58 7.19 23.13 -6.71
C PHE A 58 8.30 23.13 -7.75
N GLN A 59 8.78 21.95 -8.17
CA GLN A 59 9.77 21.84 -9.24
C GLN A 59 9.26 22.46 -10.53
N GLY A 60 7.99 22.23 -10.92
CA GLY A 60 7.37 22.88 -12.08
C GLY A 60 7.31 24.40 -11.95
N SER A 61 6.99 24.91 -10.76
CA SER A 61 6.93 26.35 -10.46
C SER A 61 8.31 27.02 -10.43
N PHE A 62 9.35 26.31 -9.98
CA PHE A 62 10.73 26.80 -9.96
C PHE A 62 11.48 26.52 -11.27
N SER A 63 11.04 25.54 -12.06
CA SER A 63 11.55 25.23 -13.40
C SER A 63 10.90 26.07 -14.49
N GLU A 64 10.40 27.27 -14.17
CA GLU A 64 10.01 28.31 -15.14
C GLU A 64 11.15 28.69 -16.13
N THR A 65 12.26 27.98 -16.12
CA THR A 65 13.13 27.78 -17.28
C THR A 65 12.54 26.79 -18.30
N LYS A 66 11.60 27.29 -19.13
CA LYS A 66 11.45 26.98 -20.57
C LYS A 66 11.35 25.50 -21.03
N ASN A 67 10.69 24.60 -20.32
CA ASN A 67 10.46 23.24 -20.83
C ASN A 67 8.98 22.87 -20.94
N PRO A 68 8.29 23.32 -22.01
CA PRO A 68 6.88 23.00 -22.23
C PRO A 68 6.62 21.50 -22.43
N GLU A 69 7.66 20.70 -22.69
CA GLU A 69 7.60 19.26 -22.94
C GLU A 69 7.92 18.41 -21.70
N CYS A 70 8.20 19.02 -20.54
CA CYS A 70 8.56 18.34 -19.29
C CYS A 70 9.61 17.23 -19.44
N THR A 71 10.67 17.45 -20.22
CA THR A 71 11.69 16.40 -20.48
C THR A 71 12.39 15.86 -19.22
N PHE A 72 12.24 16.52 -18.08
CA PHE A 72 12.67 15.99 -16.78
C PHE A 72 11.93 14.73 -16.35
N LEU A 73 10.73 14.44 -16.87
CA LEU A 73 10.04 13.16 -16.68
C LEU A 73 10.84 11.98 -17.27
N ASN A 74 11.69 12.21 -18.27
CA ASN A 74 12.55 11.18 -18.84
C ASN A 74 13.73 10.79 -17.91
N LYS A 75 13.91 11.50 -16.79
CA LYS A 75 14.96 11.20 -15.82
C LYS A 75 14.50 10.08 -14.91
N SER A 76 15.16 8.93 -15.01
CA SER A 76 14.81 7.74 -14.22
C SER A 76 15.04 7.90 -12.70
N ASP A 77 15.81 8.90 -12.29
CA ASP A 77 16.14 9.24 -10.89
C ASP A 77 15.25 10.34 -10.28
N LEU A 78 14.25 10.84 -11.02
CA LEU A 78 13.39 11.97 -10.62
C LEU A 78 12.82 11.84 -9.20
N PHE A 79 12.42 10.62 -8.81
CA PHE A 79 11.80 10.35 -7.52
C PHE A 79 12.72 9.62 -6.53
N GLN A 80 14.03 9.54 -6.79
CA GLN A 80 14.97 8.78 -5.94
C GLN A 80 14.98 9.28 -4.49
N GLN A 81 14.80 10.58 -4.27
CA GLN A 81 14.70 11.20 -2.93
C GLN A 81 13.51 10.70 -2.09
N PHE A 82 12.51 10.09 -2.72
CA PHE A 82 11.35 9.49 -2.06
C PHE A 82 11.48 7.97 -1.92
N ASN A 83 12.70 7.41 -2.05
CA ASN A 83 12.96 5.97 -2.09
C ASN A 83 12.17 5.25 -3.20
N VAL A 84 11.87 5.94 -4.30
CA VAL A 84 11.28 5.33 -5.49
C VAL A 84 12.38 4.69 -6.31
N SER A 85 12.22 3.41 -6.61
CA SER A 85 13.15 2.66 -7.45
C SER A 85 12.91 2.97 -8.94
N SER A 86 13.96 2.89 -9.76
CA SER A 86 13.86 3.15 -11.21
C SER A 86 13.65 1.85 -11.98
N SER A 87 12.50 1.72 -12.64
CA SER A 87 12.14 0.58 -13.51
C SER A 87 13.08 0.40 -14.69
N ASP A 88 13.85 1.43 -15.03
CA ASP A 88 14.78 1.42 -16.17
C ASP A 88 16.06 0.64 -15.90
N SER A 89 16.31 0.29 -14.64
CA SER A 89 17.43 -0.58 -14.27
C SER A 89 17.03 -2.07 -14.36
N SER A 90 17.88 -2.90 -14.95
CA SER A 90 17.62 -4.34 -15.15
C SER A 90 17.57 -5.16 -13.85
N SER A 91 17.79 -4.54 -12.70
CA SER A 91 17.90 -5.18 -11.38
C SER A 91 16.73 -4.89 -10.44
N VAL A 92 15.65 -4.23 -10.92
CA VAL A 92 14.51 -3.88 -10.07
C VAL A 92 13.81 -5.14 -9.58
N LYS A 93 14.06 -5.46 -8.32
CA LYS A 93 13.23 -6.39 -7.58
C LYS A 93 11.95 -5.65 -7.23
N ASN A 94 10.82 -6.12 -7.78
CA ASN A 94 9.49 -5.70 -7.37
C ASN A 94 9.27 -6.08 -5.89
N THR A 95 9.72 -5.22 -4.98
CA THR A 95 9.60 -5.44 -3.53
C THR A 95 8.22 -4.99 -3.08
N PRO A 96 7.47 -5.82 -2.33
CA PRO A 96 6.17 -5.43 -1.81
C PRO A 96 6.29 -4.22 -0.85
N GLY A 97 5.39 -3.25 -1.00
CA GLY A 97 5.36 -2.01 -0.24
C GLY A 97 6.37 -0.96 -0.73
N SER A 98 6.64 -0.94 -2.03
CA SER A 98 7.61 -0.01 -2.63
C SER A 98 7.05 0.72 -3.83
N TRP A 99 7.63 1.89 -4.11
CA TRP A 99 7.35 2.66 -5.31
C TRP A 99 8.40 2.38 -6.39
N VAL A 100 7.95 2.37 -7.63
CA VAL A 100 8.76 2.21 -8.83
C VAL A 100 8.38 3.30 -9.82
N TYR A 101 9.35 3.95 -10.45
CA TYR A 101 9.14 4.91 -11.52
C TYR A 101 9.62 4.35 -12.85
N ASP A 102 8.76 4.34 -13.86
CA ASP A 102 9.07 4.00 -15.25
C ASP A 102 9.16 5.32 -16.05
N SER A 103 10.39 5.73 -16.40
CA SER A 103 10.60 6.99 -17.13
C SER A 103 10.26 6.89 -18.62
N LYS A 104 10.10 5.69 -19.17
CA LYS A 104 9.73 5.48 -20.58
C LYS A 104 8.23 5.62 -20.78
N LYS A 105 7.45 5.15 -19.81
CA LYS A 105 5.99 5.27 -19.81
C LYS A 105 5.47 6.46 -19.02
N HIS A 106 6.35 7.16 -18.31
CA HIS A 106 5.99 8.19 -17.33
C HIS A 106 4.99 7.66 -16.32
N GLN A 107 5.30 6.52 -15.70
CA GLN A 107 4.41 5.87 -14.74
C GLN A 107 5.05 5.76 -13.37
N LEU A 108 4.30 6.13 -12.34
CA LEU A 108 4.61 5.85 -10.95
C LEU A 108 3.77 4.66 -10.49
N ILE A 109 4.44 3.59 -10.09
CA ILE A 109 3.84 2.30 -9.75
C ILE A 109 4.10 2.00 -8.28
N TYR A 110 3.05 1.82 -7.49
CA TYR A 110 3.17 1.28 -6.13
C TYR A 110 2.89 -0.21 -6.13
N ILE A 111 3.83 -1.00 -5.62
CA ILE A 111 3.66 -2.45 -5.42
C ILE A 111 3.11 -2.66 -4.02
N VAL A 112 1.89 -3.19 -3.91
CA VAL A 112 1.20 -3.36 -2.63
C VAL A 112 1.89 -4.45 -1.80
N ARG A 113 2.11 -4.17 -0.51
CA ARG A 113 2.71 -5.08 0.48
C ARG A 113 1.79 -6.26 0.76
N SER A 114 0.50 -6.00 0.84
CA SER A 114 -0.47 -6.96 1.33
C SER A 114 -0.89 -8.01 0.29
N ARG A 115 -0.26 -9.19 0.32
CA ARG A 115 -0.76 -10.40 -0.37
C ARG A 115 -1.87 -11.12 0.42
N SER A 116 -1.83 -11.05 1.76
CA SER A 116 -2.73 -11.79 2.64
C SER A 116 -4.14 -11.21 2.68
N TYR A 117 -4.28 -9.88 2.65
CA TYR A 117 -5.57 -9.20 2.77
C TYR A 117 -6.48 -9.47 1.57
N PHE A 118 -5.94 -9.39 0.35
CA PHE A 118 -6.75 -9.47 -0.87
C PHE A 118 -6.96 -10.91 -1.37
N LYS A 119 -6.32 -11.92 -0.77
CA LYS A 119 -6.36 -13.36 -1.19
C LYS A 119 -6.33 -13.57 -2.72
N SER A 120 -5.69 -12.66 -3.44
CA SER A 120 -5.68 -12.66 -4.90
C SER A 120 -4.43 -13.36 -5.41
N LYS A 121 -4.59 -14.11 -6.50
CA LYS A 121 -3.46 -14.70 -7.23
C LYS A 121 -2.71 -13.67 -8.08
N HIS A 122 -3.27 -12.47 -8.25
CA HIS A 122 -2.70 -11.41 -9.07
C HIS A 122 -1.89 -10.42 -8.22
N PRO A 123 -0.72 -9.98 -8.72
CA PRO A 123 0.03 -8.90 -8.08
C PRO A 123 -0.84 -7.64 -8.03
N GLN A 124 -1.01 -7.10 -6.83
CA GLN A 124 -1.77 -5.85 -6.62
C GLN A 124 -0.80 -4.68 -6.75
N GLN A 125 -1.14 -3.72 -7.60
CA GLN A 125 -0.35 -2.52 -7.83
C GLN A 125 -1.24 -1.31 -8.12
N MET A 126 -0.78 -0.12 -7.77
CA MET A 126 -1.37 1.15 -8.18
C MET A 126 -0.50 1.75 -9.27
N VAL A 127 -1.09 2.11 -10.41
CA VAL A 127 -0.36 2.75 -11.52
C VAL A 127 -0.90 4.16 -11.71
N ILE A 128 0.00 5.13 -11.69
CA ILE A 128 -0.28 6.55 -11.87
C ILE A 128 0.50 7.00 -13.08
N ASP A 129 -0.21 7.50 -14.08
CA ASP A 129 0.38 8.09 -15.26
C ASP A 129 0.69 9.57 -14.99
N LEU A 130 1.87 10.00 -15.39
CA LEU A 130 2.29 11.38 -15.35
C LEU A 130 2.25 11.93 -16.78
N TYR A 131 1.60 13.07 -16.96
CA TYR A 131 1.52 13.72 -18.26
C TYR A 131 1.90 15.19 -18.15
N CYS A 132 2.60 15.68 -19.16
CA CYS A 132 2.97 17.08 -19.26
C CYS A 132 1.88 17.85 -20.00
N ASN A 133 1.42 18.95 -19.40
CA ASN A 133 0.56 19.93 -20.05
C ASN A 133 1.17 21.32 -19.88
N GLN A 134 1.77 21.86 -20.95
CA GLN A 134 2.35 23.20 -20.98
C GLN A 134 3.38 23.45 -19.86
N GLY A 135 4.27 22.48 -19.61
CA GLY A 135 5.28 22.56 -18.54
C GLY A 135 4.77 22.17 -17.14
N ASN A 136 3.46 21.95 -16.98
CA ASN A 136 2.88 21.44 -15.73
C ASN A 136 2.73 19.92 -15.79
N VAL A 137 3.23 19.22 -14.78
CA VAL A 137 3.02 17.78 -14.66
C VAL A 137 1.70 17.53 -13.96
N ILE A 138 0.84 16.76 -14.60
CA ILE A 138 -0.44 16.35 -14.03
C ILE A 138 -0.39 14.83 -13.81
N PHE A 139 -1.01 14.39 -12.73
CA PHE A 139 -1.06 12.99 -12.32
C PHE A 139 -2.45 12.45 -12.66
N LYS A 140 -2.51 11.47 -13.57
CA LYS A 140 -3.74 10.72 -13.87
C LYS A 140 -3.60 9.33 -13.29
N VAL A 141 -4.47 9.00 -12.35
CA VAL A 141 -4.50 7.64 -11.80
C VAL A 141 -5.21 6.75 -12.82
N ASP A 142 -4.43 6.01 -13.61
CA ASP A 142 -4.95 5.23 -14.74
C ASP A 142 -5.50 3.87 -14.29
N SER A 143 -4.95 3.29 -13.22
CA SER A 143 -5.54 2.10 -12.60
C SER A 143 -5.28 2.07 -11.09
N PHE A 144 -6.37 2.24 -10.33
CA PHE A 144 -6.40 1.99 -8.89
C PHE A 144 -6.87 0.55 -8.66
N GLN A 145 -5.98 -0.44 -8.74
CA GLN A 145 -6.32 -1.81 -8.31
C GLN A 145 -6.19 -1.95 -6.79
N TRP A 146 -6.99 -1.16 -6.07
CA TRP A 146 -7.17 -1.26 -4.63
C TRP A 146 -8.59 -1.67 -4.26
N CYS A 147 -9.38 -2.14 -5.23
CA CYS A 147 -10.76 -2.53 -4.97
C CYS A 147 -11.30 -3.37 -6.12
N HIS A 148 -11.06 -4.69 -6.08
CA HIS A 148 -11.84 -5.58 -6.94
C HIS A 148 -12.50 -6.77 -6.24
N GLU A 149 -12.09 -7.16 -5.03
CA GLU A 149 -12.74 -8.27 -4.31
C GLU A 149 -13.26 -7.87 -2.91
N LYS A 150 -14.26 -6.97 -2.91
CA LYS A 150 -15.41 -6.82 -1.99
C LYS A 150 -15.27 -7.27 -0.51
N LYS A 151 -15.42 -6.33 0.45
CA LYS A 151 -16.66 -6.19 1.27
C LYS A 151 -16.64 -5.23 2.48
N ILE A 152 -15.52 -4.63 2.92
CA ILE A 152 -15.54 -3.90 4.22
C ILE A 152 -15.36 -2.38 4.12
N TRP A 153 -14.75 -1.83 3.07
CA TRP A 153 -14.55 -0.38 2.99
C TRP A 153 -14.95 0.14 1.61
N GLY A 154 -15.88 1.09 1.61
CA GLY A 154 -16.51 1.64 0.42
C GLY A 154 -15.52 2.40 -0.46
N CYS A 155 -15.05 1.76 -1.52
CA CYS A 155 -14.55 2.45 -2.70
C CYS A 155 -15.75 2.99 -3.48
N THR A 156 -16.26 4.16 -3.09
CA THR A 156 -17.10 4.97 -3.98
C THR A 156 -16.25 5.48 -5.13
N ALA A 157 -16.75 5.28 -6.34
CA ALA A 157 -16.11 5.55 -7.62
C ALA A 157 -15.44 6.94 -7.70
N TRP A 158 -14.27 6.95 -8.35
CA TRP A 158 -13.64 8.12 -8.95
C TRP A 158 -13.16 7.74 -10.34
#